data_AF-A0A2N1UAP4-F1
#
_entry.id   AF-A0A2N1UAP4-F1
#
_cell.length_a   1.000
_cell.length_b   1.000
_cell.length_c   1.000
_cell.angle_alpha   90.00
_cell.angle_beta   90.00
_cell.angle_gamma   90.00
#
_symmetry.space_group_name_H-M   'P 1'
#
loop_
_entity.id
_entity.type
_entity.pdbx_description
1 polymer ?
#
loop_
_entity_poly.entity_id
_entity_poly.type
_entity_poly.pdbx_seq_one_letter_code
_entity_poly.pdbx_strand_id
1 'polypeptide(L)' 'MGELKYKRVLLKISGESFCKSGGFGIEGESLASIAERIQQIQGLGTQIAVVVGAGNFLRGETFSKS' A
#
# COMPACT_ATOMS: atom_id res chain seq x y z
N MET A 1 11.54 -24.28 -10.17
CA MET A 1 10.73 -23.13 -9.71
C MET A 1 9.27 -23.54 -9.76
N GLY A 2 8.54 -23.41 -8.64
CA GLY A 2 7.12 -23.77 -8.60
C GLY A 2 6.26 -22.74 -9.35
N GLU A 3 5.11 -23.17 -9.86
CA GLU A 3 4.15 -22.25 -10.48
C GLU A 3 3.63 -21.25 -9.43
N LEU A 4 3.55 -19.96 -9.82
CA LEU A 4 2.97 -18.94 -8.95
C LEU A 4 1.49 -19.25 -8.68
N LYS A 5 1.12 -19.30 -7.39
CA LYS A 5 -0.28 -19.53 -6.98
C LYS A 5 -1.25 -18.51 -7.59
N TYR A 6 -0.80 -17.27 -7.75
CA TYR A 6 -1.60 -16.19 -8.35
C TYR A 6 -0.81 -15.50 -9.47
N LYS A 7 -1.38 -15.50 -10.68
CA LYS A 7 -0.82 -14.81 -11.85
C LYS A 7 -1.10 -13.30 -11.82
N ARG A 8 -2.22 -12.91 -11.21
CA ARG A 8 -2.66 -11.50 -11.07
C ARG A 8 -3.28 -11.28 -9.70
N VAL A 9 -2.98 -10.13 -9.08
CA VAL A 9 -3.52 -9.73 -7.78
C VAL A 9 -3.96 -8.26 -7.77
N LEU A 10 -4.97 -7.97 -6.96
CA LEU A 10 -5.33 -6.61 -6.53
C LEU A 10 -4.85 -6.44 -5.09
N LEU A 11 -3.79 -5.65 -4.90
CA LEU A 11 -3.19 -5.39 -3.61
C LEU A 11 -3.76 -4.11 -3.00
N LYS A 12 -4.59 -4.24 -1.97
CA LYS A 12 -5.05 -3.08 -1.19
C LYS A 12 -4.05 -2.75 -0.08
N ILE A 13 -3.61 -1.50 -0.03
CA ILE A 13 -2.73 -0.96 1.01
C ILE A 13 -3.47 0.14 1.77
N SER A 14 -3.27 0.20 3.09
CA SER A 14 -3.80 1.31 3.89
C SER A 14 -2.95 2.56 3.68
N GLY A 15 -3.58 3.74 3.66
CA GLY A 15 -2.84 5.00 3.59
C GLY A 15 -1.89 5.19 4.77
N GLU A 16 -2.31 4.70 5.94
CA GLU A 16 -1.57 4.67 7.20
C GLU A 16 -0.27 3.87 7.11
N SER A 17 -0.13 2.95 6.15
CA SER A 17 1.10 2.20 5.93
C SER A 17 2.22 3.06 5.32
N PHE A 18 1.90 4.25 4.80
CA PHE A 18 2.87 5.17 4.19
C PHE A 18 3.40 6.22 5.18
N CYS A 19 3.01 6.19 6.46
CA CYS A 19 3.49 7.13 7.46
C CYS A 19 3.87 6.42 8.75
N LYS A 20 4.53 7.14 9.66
CA LYS A 20 4.73 6.66 11.04
C LYS A 20 3.36 6.39 11.68
N SER A 21 3.32 5.48 12.66
CA SER A 21 2.09 5.20 13.41
C SER A 21 1.51 6.48 14.01
N GLY A 22 0.25 6.78 13.69
CA GLY A 22 -0.43 8.03 14.09
C GLY A 22 0.04 9.29 13.35
N GLY A 23 0.91 9.16 12.35
CA GLY A 23 1.41 10.26 11.53
C GLY A 23 0.43 10.70 10.44
N PHE A 24 0.73 11.86 9.86
CA PHE A 24 0.03 12.43 8.70
C PHE A 24 0.96 12.47 7.48
N GLY A 25 0.40 12.30 6.30
CA GLY A 25 1.15 12.43 5.04
C GLY A 25 1.91 11.17 4.65
N ILE A 26 3.07 11.32 4.00
CA ILE A 26 3.90 10.23 3.48
C ILE A 26 5.31 10.35 4.04
N GLU A 27 5.84 9.23 4.50
CA GLU A 27 7.18 9.05 5.04
C GLU A 27 8.01 8.21 4.05
N GLY A 28 9.22 8.66 3.76
CA GLY A 28 10.04 8.15 2.66
C GLY A 28 10.50 6.70 2.86
N GLU A 29 10.90 6.32 4.08
CA GLU A 29 11.36 4.97 4.39
C GLU A 29 10.22 3.95 4.25
N SER A 30 9.03 4.29 4.76
CA SER A 30 7.81 3.47 4.63
C SER A 30 7.42 3.28 3.17
N LEU A 31 7.43 4.35 2.38
CA LEU A 31 7.16 4.29 0.94
C LEU A 31 8.17 3.40 0.20
N ALA A 32 9.47 3.59 0.45
CA ALA A 32 10.53 2.81 -0.19
C ALA A 32 10.43 1.32 0.16
N SER A 33 10.20 1.00 1.44
CA SER A 33 10.03 -0.38 1.92
C SER A 33 8.86 -1.10 1.25
N ILE A 34 7.72 -0.40 1.07
CA ILE A 34 6.55 -0.96 0.37
C ILE A 34 6.86 -1.16 -1.11
N ALA A 35 7.49 -0.18 -1.77
CA ALA A 35 7.85 -0.24 -3.18
C ALA A 35 8.80 -1.39 -3.49
N GLU A 36 9.84 -1.60 -2.66
CA GLU A 36 10.79 -2.71 -2.79
C GLU A 36 10.10 -4.07 -2.74
N ARG A 37 9.15 -4.27 -1.81
CA ARG A 37 8.39 -5.52 -1.70
C ARG A 37 7.52 -5.77 -2.92
N ILE A 38 6.86 -4.74 -3.45
CA ILE A 38 6.05 -4.84 -4.67
C ILE A 38 6.94 -5.19 -5.86
N GLN A 39 8.11 -4.56 -5.98
CA GLN A 39 9.09 -4.85 -7.02
C GLN A 39 9.56 -6.30 -6.97
N GLN A 40 9.86 -6.83 -5.78
CA GLN A 40 10.25 -8.24 -5.61
C GLN A 40 9.16 -9.20 -6.12
N ILE A 41 7.89 -8.95 -5.79
CA ILE A 41 6.77 -9.80 -6.22
C ILE A 41 6.53 -9.67 -7.73
N GLN A 42 6.64 -8.46 -8.28
CA GLN A 42 6.54 -8.22 -9.71
C GLN A 42 7.66 -8.94 -10.47
N GLY A 43 8.88 -8.96 -9.92
CA GLY A 43 10.03 -9.68 -10.48
C GLY A 43 9.85 -11.20 -10.59
N LEU A 44 8.90 -11.77 -9.83
CA LEU A 44 8.51 -13.18 -9.99
C LEU A 44 7.60 -13.43 -11.21
N GLY A 45 7.12 -12.38 -11.87
CA GLY A 45 6.18 -12.45 -13.01
C GLY A 45 4.71 -12.24 -12.63
N THR A 46 4.42 -11.80 -11.41
CA THR A 46 3.04 -11.52 -10.97
C THR A 46 2.57 -10.17 -11.50
N GLN A 47 1.35 -10.12 -12.04
CA GLN A 47 0.69 -8.86 -12.42
C GLN A 47 0.01 -8.23 -11.19
N ILE A 48 0.36 -7.00 -10.85
CA ILE A 48 -0.10 -6.35 -9.62
C ILE A 48 -0.84 -5.06 -9.97
N ALA A 49 -2.10 -4.95 -9.51
CA ALA A 49 -2.80 -3.67 -9.40
C ALA A 49 -2.81 -3.25 -7.93
N VAL A 50 -2.55 -1.98 -7.63
CA VAL A 50 -2.48 -1.49 -6.24
C VAL A 50 -3.62 -0.50 -5.97
N VAL A 51 -4.34 -0.71 -4.88
CA VAL A 51 -5.36 0.23 -4.36
C VAL A 51 -4.85 0.81 -3.06
N VAL A 52 -4.71 2.13 -3.01
CA VAL A 52 -4.20 2.84 -1.82
C VAL A 52 -5.34 3.61 -1.16
N GLY A 53 -5.56 3.37 0.13
CA GLY A 53 -6.43 4.22 0.94
C GLY A 53 -5.76 5.57 1.26
N ALA A 54 -6.54 6.60 1.56
CA ALA A 54 -6.03 7.94 1.87
C ALA A 54 -6.16 8.33 3.37
N GLY A 55 -6.34 7.36 4.27
CA GLY A 55 -6.61 7.58 5.71
C GLY A 55 -5.50 8.30 6.49
N ASN A 56 -4.29 8.34 5.94
CA ASN A 56 -3.14 9.12 6.41
C ASN A 56 -3.24 10.63 6.07
N PHE A 57 -4.16 11.02 5.19
CA PHE A 57 -4.46 12.40 4.87
C PHE A 57 -5.87 12.81 5.31
N LEU A 58 -6.86 11.98 5.01
CA LEU A 58 -8.27 12.32 5.18
C LEU A 58 -9.03 11.13 5.76
N ARG A 59 -9.79 11.37 6.82
CA ARG A 59 -10.72 10.39 7.39
C ARG A 59 -12.13 10.95 7.37
N GLY A 60 -13.07 10.17 6.84
CA GLY A 60 -14.48 10.55 6.81
C GLY A 60 -15.05 10.87 8.20
N GLU A 61 -14.55 10.20 9.25
CA GLU A 61 -14.96 10.48 10.64
C GLU A 61 -14.70 11.94 11.04
N THR A 62 -13.59 12.54 10.58
CA THR A 62 -13.25 13.94 10.88
C THR A 62 -14.26 14.92 10.26
N PHE A 63 -14.87 14.56 9.13
CA PHE A 63 -15.87 15.37 8.44
C PHE A 63 -17.30 15.07 8.87
N SER A 64 -17.54 13.92 9.53
CA SER A 64 -18.88 13.50 9.94
C SER A 64 -19.37 14.16 11.23
N LYS A 65 -18.52 14.93 11.94
CA LYS A 65 -18.84 15.56 13.23
C LYS A 65 -19.17 17.06 13.14
N SER A 66 -19.42 17.58 11.93
CA SER A 66 -19.88 18.95 11.69
C SER A 66 -21.40 19.03 11.57
#